data_AF-A0A8D7FLL0-F1
#
_entry.id   AF-A0A8D7FLL0-F1
#
_cell.length_a   1.000
_cell.length_b   1.000
_cell.length_c   1.000
_cell.angle_alpha   90.00
_cell.angle_beta   90.00
_cell.angle_gamma   90.00
#
_symmetry.space_group_name_H-M   'P 1'
#
loop_
_entity.id
_entity.type
_entity.pdbx_description
1 polymer ?
#
loop_
_entity_poly.entity_id
_entity_poly.type
_entity_poly.pdbx_seq_one_letter_code
_entity_poly.pdbx_strand_id
1 'polypeptide(L)'
;VPDEAVSKCTSCGSDFGAFNRRHHCRNCGDIFCDKCTKGRIALTAKENAQQVRVCDRCMAEVSQRLSNAKEAVSKPAGLQSHEDLARRLQEELNKNRSNSDESWKPTREVACPICTVHLQ
;
A
#
# COMPACT_ATOMS: atom_id res chain seq x y z
N VAL A 1 -17.40 -7.49 -14.27
CA VAL A 1 -17.83 -7.43 -15.69
C VAL A 1 -17.09 -8.53 -16.42
N PRO A 2 -17.78 -9.46 -17.11
CA PRO A 2 -17.13 -10.49 -17.91
C PRO A 2 -16.32 -9.86 -19.04
N ASP A 3 -15.18 -10.43 -19.39
CA ASP A 3 -14.27 -9.91 -20.43
C ASP A 3 -14.96 -9.78 -21.80
N GLU A 4 -16.03 -10.54 -22.04
CA GLU A 4 -16.82 -10.49 -23.27
C GLU A 4 -17.61 -9.18 -23.44
N ALA A 5 -17.88 -8.44 -22.35
CA ALA A 5 -18.66 -7.21 -22.41
C ALA A 5 -17.85 -5.97 -22.85
N VAL A 6 -16.51 -6.05 -22.84
CA VAL A 6 -15.66 -4.90 -23.17
C VAL A 6 -15.32 -4.91 -24.66
N SER A 7 -16.02 -4.06 -25.42
CA SER A 7 -15.82 -3.90 -26.87
C SER A 7 -14.73 -2.90 -27.24
N LYS A 8 -14.30 -2.05 -26.30
CA LYS A 8 -13.36 -0.93 -26.55
C LYS A 8 -12.21 -0.92 -25.55
N CYS A 9 -11.05 -0.44 -25.98
CA CYS A 9 -9.90 -0.21 -25.11
C CYS A 9 -10.26 0.82 -24.02
N THR A 10 -9.98 0.48 -22.76
CA THR A 10 -10.27 1.35 -21.60
C THR A 10 -9.53 2.69 -21.64
N SER A 11 -8.37 2.75 -22.29
CA SER A 11 -7.56 3.99 -22.39
C SER A 11 -7.90 4.83 -23.62
N CYS A 12 -7.82 4.24 -24.82
CA CYS A 12 -7.96 4.99 -26.08
C CYS A 12 -9.30 4.83 -26.79
N GLY A 13 -10.23 4.02 -26.26
CA GLY A 13 -11.56 3.81 -26.84
C GLY A 13 -11.59 3.03 -28.16
N SER A 14 -10.46 2.55 -28.66
CA SER A 14 -10.38 1.78 -29.92
C SER A 14 -11.19 0.49 -29.80
N ASP A 15 -12.02 0.20 -30.81
CA ASP A 15 -12.76 -1.06 -30.88
C ASP A 15 -11.84 -2.26 -31.02
N PHE A 16 -12.18 -3.35 -30.32
CA PHE A 16 -11.53 -4.63 -30.46
C PHE A 16 -12.08 -5.39 -31.67
N GLY A 17 -11.23 -6.18 -32.31
CA GLY A 17 -11.57 -6.96 -33.50
C GLY A 17 -10.49 -7.98 -33.83
N ALA A 18 -10.50 -8.53 -35.05
CA ALA A 18 -9.55 -9.56 -35.47
C ALA A 18 -8.07 -9.12 -35.35
N PHE A 19 -7.79 -7.85 -35.64
CA PHE A 19 -6.44 -7.27 -35.61
C PHE A 19 -6.11 -6.53 -34.30
N ASN A 20 -7.12 -6.04 -33.58
CA ASN A 20 -6.94 -5.34 -32.32
C ASN A 20 -7.44 -6.23 -31.18
N ARG A 21 -6.53 -6.99 -30.57
CA ARG A 21 -6.88 -7.99 -29.55
C ARG A 21 -6.98 -7.35 -28.17
N ARG A 22 -7.76 -8.01 -27.31
CA ARG A 22 -7.96 -7.64 -25.91
C ARG A 22 -6.75 -8.07 -25.06
N HIS A 23 -6.30 -7.19 -24.18
CA HIS A 23 -5.20 -7.45 -23.26
C HIS A 23 -5.48 -6.89 -21.87
N HIS A 24 -5.31 -7.71 -20.85
CA HIS A 24 -5.48 -7.28 -19.46
C HIS A 24 -4.24 -6.58 -18.91
N CYS A 25 -4.45 -5.52 -18.15
CA CYS A 25 -3.43 -5.00 -17.26
C CYS A 25 -3.33 -5.90 -16.02
N ARG A 26 -2.14 -6.45 -15.71
CA ARG A 26 -1.97 -7.32 -14.54
C ARG A 26 -2.01 -6.57 -13.20
N ASN A 27 -1.97 -5.23 -13.24
CA ASN A 27 -2.06 -4.40 -12.04
C ASN A 27 -3.50 -3.96 -11.73
N CYS A 28 -4.24 -3.42 -12.71
CA CYS A 28 -5.61 -2.93 -12.47
C CYS A 28 -6.73 -3.85 -12.97
N GLY A 29 -6.42 -4.86 -13.80
CA GLY A 29 -7.40 -5.82 -14.31
C GLY A 29 -8.17 -5.38 -15.56
N ASP A 30 -8.18 -4.09 -15.90
CA ASP A 30 -8.93 -3.59 -17.07
C ASP A 30 -8.36 -4.09 -18.42
N ILE A 31 -9.18 -3.97 -19.47
CA ILE A 31 -8.87 -4.45 -20.82
C ILE A 31 -8.42 -3.29 -21.72
N PHE A 32 -7.32 -3.51 -22.44
CA PHE A 32 -6.65 -2.53 -23.30
C PHE A 32 -6.23 -3.16 -24.63
N CYS A 33 -5.91 -2.31 -25.61
CA CYS A 33 -5.22 -2.72 -26.83
C CYS A 33 -3.71 -2.85 -26.60
N ASP A 34 -3.02 -3.45 -27.58
CA ASP A 34 -1.57 -3.66 -27.49
C ASP A 34 -0.81 -2.32 -27.39
N LYS A 35 -1.31 -1.28 -28.08
CA LYS A 35 -0.72 0.06 -28.06
C LYS A 35 -0.73 0.71 -26.67
N CYS A 36 -1.76 0.45 -25.86
CA CYS A 36 -1.90 1.00 -24.51
C CYS A 36 -1.32 0.08 -23.42
N THR A 37 -0.75 -1.06 -23.80
CA THR A 37 -0.12 -2.05 -22.90
C THR A 37 1.21 -2.55 -23.43
N LYS A 38 1.98 -1.67 -24.08
CA LYS A 38 3.28 -2.03 -24.67
C LYS A 38 4.32 -2.41 -23.62
N GLY A 39 4.27 -1.73 -22.47
CA GLY A 39 5.28 -1.88 -21.45
C GLY A 39 5.07 -3.10 -20.55
N ARG A 40 6.20 -3.60 -20.01
CA ARG A 40 6.23 -4.61 -18.96
C ARG A 40 7.00 -4.09 -17.77
N ILE A 41 6.52 -4.38 -16.57
CA ILE A 41 7.16 -3.95 -15.32
C ILE A 41 7.00 -5.02 -14.24
N ALA A 42 7.98 -5.11 -13.33
CA ALA A 42 7.86 -5.90 -12.13
C ALA A 42 6.90 -5.20 -11.15
N LEU A 43 5.90 -5.91 -10.62
CA LEU A 43 4.97 -5.33 -9.63
C LEU A 43 5.51 -5.40 -8.19
N THR A 44 6.65 -6.05 -7.98
CA THR A 44 7.27 -6.21 -6.65
C THR A 44 8.74 -5.84 -6.70
N ALA A 45 9.31 -5.42 -5.57
CA ALA A 45 10.70 -5.00 -5.45
C ALA A 45 11.71 -6.16 -5.32
N LYS A 46 11.30 -7.41 -5.56
CA LYS A 46 12.20 -8.58 -5.49
C LYS A 46 13.19 -8.54 -6.66
N GLU A 47 14.46 -8.91 -6.42
CA GLU A 47 15.53 -8.86 -7.44
C GLU A 47 15.22 -9.67 -8.71
N ASN A 48 14.37 -10.70 -8.62
CA ASN A 48 13.96 -11.55 -9.75
C ASN A 48 12.47 -11.50 -10.04
N ALA A 49 11.82 -10.37 -9.76
CA ALA A 49 10.40 -10.20 -10.02
C ALA A 49 10.10 -10.27 -11.53
N GLN A 50 9.17 -11.15 -11.92
CA GLN A 50 8.76 -11.28 -13.31
C GLN A 50 8.13 -9.97 -13.83
N GLN A 51 8.58 -9.53 -15.00
CA GLN A 51 7.98 -8.39 -15.68
C GLN A 51 6.66 -8.78 -16.35
N VAL A 52 5.58 -8.14 -15.92
CA VAL A 52 4.23 -8.39 -16.41
C VAL A 52 3.72 -7.20 -17.22
N ARG A 53 2.85 -7.48 -18.20
CA ARG A 53 2.24 -6.46 -19.04
C ARG A 53 1.27 -5.59 -18.22
N VAL A 54 1.40 -4.29 -18.34
CA VAL A 54 0.55 -3.31 -17.65
C VAL A 54 0.10 -2.22 -18.62
N CYS A 55 -0.96 -1.51 -18.29
CA CYS A 55 -1.34 -0.30 -19.03
C CYS A 55 -0.40 0.86 -18.71
N ASP A 56 -0.37 1.86 -19.59
CA ASP A 56 0.54 3.01 -19.48
C ASP A 56 0.39 3.75 -18.14
N ARG A 57 -0.84 3.88 -17.62
CA ARG A 57 -1.09 4.47 -16.29
C ARG A 57 -0.39 3.68 -15.18
N CYS A 58 -0.60 2.37 -15.15
CA CYS A 58 -0.01 1.52 -14.12
C CYS A 58 1.51 1.40 -14.28
N MET A 59 2.03 1.50 -15.50
CA MET A 59 3.46 1.59 -15.74
C MET A 59 4.08 2.80 -15.02
N ALA A 60 3.50 3.99 -15.19
CA ALA A 60 3.99 5.21 -14.53
C ALA A 60 3.90 5.10 -13.00
N GLU A 61 2.75 4.67 -12.48
CA GLU A 61 2.49 4.53 -11.04
C GLU A 61 3.44 3.52 -10.37
N VAL A 62 3.60 2.33 -10.96
CA VAL A 62 4.48 1.29 -10.39
C VAL A 62 5.95 1.70 -10.49
N SER A 63 6.37 2.32 -11.60
CA SER A 63 7.74 2.82 -11.75
C SER A 63 8.09 3.83 -10.66
N GLN A 64 7.18 4.77 -10.38
CA GLN A 64 7.37 5.78 -9.35
C GLN A 64 7.40 5.17 -7.93
N ARG A 65 6.54 4.18 -7.65
CA ARG A 65 6.57 3.47 -6.37
C ARG A 65 7.89 2.74 -6.15
N LEU A 66 8.40 2.06 -7.19
CA LEU A 66 9.67 1.33 -7.12
C LEU A 66 10.87 2.28 -6.97
N SER A 67 10.87 3.43 -7.65
CA SER A 67 11.92 4.44 -7.44
C SER A 67 11.89 4.98 -6.02
N ASN A 68 10.72 5.34 -5.49
CA ASN A 68 10.59 5.87 -4.14
C ASN A 68 10.99 4.85 -3.06
N ALA A 69 10.67 3.56 -3.27
CA ALA A 69 11.08 2.49 -2.38
C ALA A 69 12.61 2.29 -2.39
N LYS A 70 13.28 2.48 -3.54
CA LYS A 70 14.75 2.46 -3.62
C LYS A 70 15.36 3.65 -2.87
N GLU A 71 14.80 4.86 -3.03
CA GLU A 71 15.26 6.05 -2.30
C GLU A 71 15.08 5.94 -0.78
N ALA A 72 14.02 5.27 -0.31
CA ALA A 72 13.82 5.00 1.10
C ALA A 72 14.88 4.07 1.70
N VAL A 73 15.52 3.24 0.87
CA VAL A 73 16.63 2.35 1.27
C VAL A 73 17.99 3.06 1.13
N SER A 74 18.13 3.99 0.17
CA SER A 74 19.37 4.72 -0.11
C SER A 74 19.60 5.96 0.76
N LYS A 75 18.54 6.56 1.32
CA LYS A 75 18.72 7.55 2.38
C LYS A 75 19.31 6.81 3.57
N PRO A 76 20.41 7.30 4.19
CA PRO A 76 20.63 6.99 5.59
C PRO A 76 19.44 7.59 6.32
N ALA A 77 18.37 6.80 6.48
CA ALA A 77 17.60 6.89 7.69
C ALA A 77 18.67 6.82 8.76
N GLY A 78 18.99 7.96 9.39
CA GLY A 78 19.72 7.94 10.64
C GLY A 78 19.06 6.84 11.43
N LEU A 79 19.83 5.78 11.68
CA LEU A 79 19.38 4.56 12.31
C LEU A 79 18.46 5.00 13.46
N GLN A 80 17.16 4.78 13.35
CA GLN A 80 16.42 4.54 14.57
C GLN A 80 16.66 3.07 14.81
N SER A 81 17.88 2.79 15.26
CA SER A 81 18.30 1.48 15.73
C SER A 81 17.22 1.02 16.70
N HIS A 82 16.91 -0.27 16.69
CA HIS A 82 16.06 -0.86 17.73
C HIS A 82 16.54 -0.45 19.15
N GLU A 83 17.83 -0.16 19.28
CA GLU A 83 18.46 0.39 20.48
C GLU A 83 18.02 1.83 20.83
N ASP A 84 17.81 2.72 19.87
CA ASP A 84 17.34 4.10 20.10
C ASP A 84 15.86 4.14 20.50
N LEU A 85 15.04 3.26 19.94
CA LEU A 85 13.65 3.11 20.36
C LEU A 85 13.57 2.54 21.79
N ALA A 86 14.39 1.54 22.11
CA ALA A 86 14.47 0.97 23.45
C ALA A 86 14.90 2.02 24.50
N ARG A 87 15.89 2.86 24.17
CA ARG A 87 16.39 3.93 25.04
C ARG A 87 15.31 4.98 25.33
N ARG A 88 14.57 5.43 24.31
CA ARG A 88 13.47 6.38 24.46
C ARG A 88 12.33 5.83 25.30
N LEU A 89 11.96 4.56 25.11
CA LEU A 89 10.95 3.89 25.94
C LEU A 89 11.39 3.84 27.41
N GLN A 90 12.67 3.54 27.68
CA GLN A 90 13.21 3.55 29.05
C GLN A 90 13.26 4.96 29.66
N GLU A 91 13.60 5.98 28.88
CA GLU A 91 13.61 7.37 29.33
C GLU A 91 12.19 7.83 29.72
N GLU A 92 11.17 7.52 28.92
CA GLU A 92 9.77 7.85 29.23
C GLU A 92 9.27 7.14 30.50
N LEU A 93 9.63 5.87 30.70
CA LEU A 93 9.30 5.13 31.93
C LEU A 93 9.96 5.75 33.17
N ASN A 94 11.21 6.19 33.06
CA ASN A 94 11.92 6.86 34.14
C ASN A 94 11.35 8.26 34.43
N LYS A 95 10.94 8.99 33.39
CA LYS A 95 10.34 10.32 33.51
C LYS A 95 8.96 10.28 34.17
N ASN A 96 8.18 9.24 33.90
CA ASN A 96 6.92 8.98 34.59
C ASN A 96 7.12 8.63 36.08
N ARG A 97 8.28 8.10 36.47
CA ARG A 97 8.64 7.82 37.86
C ARG A 97 9.14 9.05 38.62
N SER A 98 9.55 10.11 37.92
CA SER A 98 9.97 11.39 38.51
C SER A 98 8.82 12.38 38.74
N ASN A 99 7.63 12.10 38.21
CA ASN A 99 6.46 12.99 38.30
C ASN A 99 5.36 12.47 39.25
N SER A 100 5.63 11.39 39.98
CA SER A 100 4.68 10.74 40.88
C SER A 100 4.81 11.26 42.32
N ASP A 101 4.58 12.56 42.52
CA ASP A 101 4.16 13.09 43.82
C ASP A 101 2.85 13.89 43.76
N GLU A 102 2.13 13.89 42.63
CA GLU A 102 0.83 14.59 42.57
C GLU A 102 -0.30 13.73 42.01
N SER A 103 -1.05 13.14 42.94
CA SER A 103 -2.48 12.83 42.89
C SER A 103 -2.96 11.88 41.78
N TRP A 104 -2.98 10.58 42.11
CA TRP A 104 -3.76 9.59 41.37
C TRP A 104 -5.27 9.88 41.53
N LYS A 105 -5.86 10.61 40.59
CA LYS A 105 -7.33 10.66 40.46
C LYS A 105 -7.78 9.46 39.63
N PRO A 106 -8.65 8.58 40.16
CA PRO A 106 -9.13 7.41 39.42
C PRO A 106 -9.79 7.84 38.11
N THR A 107 -9.35 7.27 36.99
CA THR A 107 -9.97 7.43 35.69
C THR A 107 -11.41 6.93 35.76
N ARG A 108 -12.36 7.77 35.39
CA ARG A 108 -13.76 7.36 35.23
C ARG A 108 -13.85 6.28 34.15
N GLU A 109 -14.48 5.19 34.54
CA GLU A 109 -14.83 4.03 33.74
C GLU A 109 -15.57 4.48 32.46
N VAL A 110 -14.98 4.23 31.30
CA VAL A 110 -15.62 4.43 30.00
C VAL A 110 -16.55 3.24 29.76
N ALA A 111 -17.84 3.46 29.98
CA ALA A 111 -18.86 2.48 29.66
C ALA A 111 -18.84 2.17 28.15
N CYS A 112 -18.59 0.90 27.82
CA CYS A 112 -18.69 0.39 26.46
C CYS A 112 -20.17 0.35 26.04
N PRO A 113 -20.60 1.04 24.98
CA PRO A 113 -22.00 1.12 24.61
C PRO A 113 -22.56 -0.15 23.91
N ILE A 114 -21.82 -1.27 23.87
CA ILE A 114 -22.19 -2.46 23.06
C ILE A 114 -22.13 -3.78 23.84
N CYS A 115 -22.22 -3.76 25.17
CA CYS A 115 -22.30 -5.01 25.94
C CYS A 115 -23.41 -5.00 26.98
N THR A 116 -24.65 -4.83 26.52
CA THR A 116 -25.84 -5.25 27.27
C THR A 116 -25.97 -6.77 27.16
N VAL A 117 -25.17 -7.52 27.90
CA VAL A 117 -25.38 -8.96 28.10
C VAL A 117 -26.41 -9.10 29.21
N HIS A 118 -27.68 -9.22 28.82
CA HIS A 118 -28.76 -9.56 29.73
C HIS A 118 -28.65 -11.08 29.98
N LEU A 119 -28.24 -11.48 31.19
CA LEU A 119 -28.49 -12.84 31.67
C LEU A 119 -29.85 -12.84 32.36
N GLN A 120 -30.70 -13.78 31.95
CA GLN A 120 -31.90 -14.20 32.64
C GLN A 120 -31.79 -15.69 32.92
#